data_AF-A0A1C6CKF2-F1
#
_entry.id   AF-A0A1C6CKF2-F1
#
_cell.length_a   1.000
_cell.length_b   1.000
_cell.length_c   1.000
_cell.angle_alpha   90.00
_cell.angle_beta   90.00
_cell.angle_gamma   90.00
#
_symmetry.space_group_name_H-M   'P 1'
#
loop_
_entity.id
_entity.type
_entity.pdbx_description
1 polymer ?
#
loop_
_entity_poly.entity_id
_entity_poly.type
_entity_poly.pdbx_seq_one_letter_code
_entity_poly.pdbx_strand_id
1 'polypeptide(L)'
;MSELLLNQFEQDRALVALRYKNLNIRKLFGKSVFIAGGGELAFSLVSSLRMVNLKKQAGIAVFLLVEDNESYDRRFDYIDSSDFSIVKYSSLNAVNKCGDILIETGFLLSDRVEDVDVFKNHINRANNIISAVNALKIKETVLVSDASIYGTLGKDFVISEKEKTHFAFNSDSLKAMLIQSVENLYFSASHMYDFSIKAVRSGKIISANSSSDFVRNMLESAVHGKSLNVKNRSPKVSYISINDLISAVLFVLCNGENNQVYNACSDTSTVNSAEFSLTLSDSFDECEVNITSAGDSTDGCAIDCTRLKKLGWLSMVNYKDALLISGHEVMDDDSIFMFSDSYDGKLNDIQQILLGFLLEVDRICKKHNIKYFLGGGSLLGAVRHKGFIPWDDDADVMMLRKDYDRFLSVLPSELPNYLFAQTQKNEKDSHFPFTKLRINDTLLSTEFTSRFPNIHNGIFLDVLAQDYTSNNAFLRKIHMKATASSRWLVLDKWRGTSVNANSRFSSLCANILRKIFPLGFLQKVQNKLISLHKNMKNPKYLFDSMGRNVSRGAFPAEWLDEAIWVDFENAKLPIPKEYDKYLKYLYGDYMEMIPVSERHVSHDIKQIDLGEYAGYVCKDSFAKLEK
;
A
#
# COMPACT_ATOMS: atom_id res chain seq x y z
N MET A 1 -21.47 4.09 -17.45
CA MET A 1 -20.29 4.70 -16.82
C MET A 1 -19.10 3.84 -17.21
N SER A 2 -18.41 4.17 -18.30
CA SER A 2 -17.10 3.55 -18.52
C SER A 2 -16.12 4.32 -17.64
N GLU A 3 -15.87 3.79 -16.44
CA GLU A 3 -14.76 4.23 -15.62
C GLU A 3 -13.46 4.04 -16.43
N LEU A 4 -12.58 5.04 -16.38
CA LEU A 4 -11.22 4.93 -16.87
C LEU A 4 -10.60 3.65 -16.29
N LEU A 5 -10.25 2.69 -17.14
CA LEU A 5 -9.68 1.42 -16.71
C LEU A 5 -8.21 1.63 -16.39
N LEU A 6 -7.94 2.13 -15.19
CA LEU A 6 -6.59 2.33 -14.67
C LEU A 6 -5.92 0.97 -14.44
N ASN A 7 -4.64 0.86 -14.80
CA ASN A 7 -3.83 -0.31 -14.41
C ASN A 7 -3.54 -0.29 -12.90
N GLN A 8 -2.95 -1.35 -12.36
CA GLN A 8 -2.71 -1.46 -10.91
C GLN A 8 -1.82 -0.36 -10.31
N PHE A 9 -0.84 0.15 -11.06
CA PHE A 9 0.09 1.20 -10.64
C PHE A 9 -0.58 2.57 -10.67
N GLU A 10 -1.37 2.83 -11.71
CA GLU A 10 -2.18 4.05 -11.82
C GLU A 10 -3.29 4.08 -10.76
N GLN A 11 -3.92 2.94 -10.45
CA GLN A 11 -4.88 2.82 -9.34
C GLN A 11 -4.22 3.16 -8.00
N ASP A 12 -2.99 2.68 -7.77
CA ASP A 12 -2.22 2.99 -6.57
C ASP A 12 -1.99 4.50 -6.42
N ARG A 13 -1.58 5.17 -7.51
CA ARG A 13 -1.44 6.64 -7.58
C ARG A 13 -2.76 7.38 -7.39
N ALA A 14 -3.84 6.91 -8.01
CA ALA A 14 -5.17 7.51 -7.87
C ALA A 14 -5.67 7.47 -6.41
N LEU A 15 -5.33 6.44 -5.65
CA LEU A 15 -5.76 6.30 -4.26
C LEU A 15 -4.95 7.16 -3.27
N VAL A 16 -3.83 7.79 -3.68
CA VAL A 16 -2.93 8.55 -2.77
C VAL A 16 -3.68 9.57 -1.91
N ALA A 17 -4.52 10.44 -2.52
CA ALA A 17 -5.25 11.48 -1.79
C ALA A 17 -6.24 10.93 -0.76
N LEU A 18 -6.77 9.72 -0.96
CA LEU A 18 -7.70 9.07 -0.05
C LEU A 18 -7.00 8.36 1.11
N ARG A 19 -5.78 7.88 0.87
CA ARG A 19 -5.00 7.08 1.82
C ARG A 19 -4.09 7.92 2.72
N TYR A 20 -3.66 9.09 2.25
CA TYR A 20 -2.74 9.93 2.99
C TYR A 20 -3.36 10.49 4.28
N LYS A 21 -2.99 9.90 5.43
CA LYS A 21 -3.61 10.18 6.74
C LYS A 21 -3.56 11.65 7.16
N ASN A 22 -2.51 12.38 6.79
CA ASN A 22 -2.30 13.77 7.18
C ASN A 22 -2.85 14.78 6.16
N LEU A 23 -3.54 14.32 5.10
CA LEU A 23 -4.11 15.20 4.08
C LEU A 23 -5.50 15.64 4.50
N ASN A 24 -5.69 16.96 4.65
CA ASN A 24 -7.04 17.52 4.84
C ASN A 24 -7.74 17.71 3.49
N ILE A 25 -8.06 16.60 2.82
CA ILE A 25 -8.64 16.59 1.46
C ILE A 25 -9.98 17.34 1.38
N ARG A 26 -10.70 17.49 2.50
CA ARG A 26 -11.95 18.25 2.57
C ARG A 26 -11.79 19.72 2.16
N LYS A 27 -10.58 20.28 2.24
CA LYS A 27 -10.30 21.64 1.74
C LYS A 27 -10.49 21.79 0.23
N LEU A 28 -10.52 20.69 -0.52
CA LEU A 28 -10.72 20.69 -1.97
C LEU A 28 -12.19 20.48 -2.37
N PHE A 29 -13.07 20.10 -1.44
CA PHE A 29 -14.45 19.75 -1.78
C PHE A 29 -15.20 20.95 -2.37
N GLY A 30 -15.92 20.71 -3.46
CA GLY A 30 -16.65 21.74 -4.20
C GLY A 30 -15.80 22.76 -4.97
N LYS A 31 -14.46 22.66 -4.92
CA LYS A 31 -13.56 23.59 -5.60
C LYS A 31 -13.36 23.22 -7.07
N SER A 32 -12.99 24.23 -7.87
CA SER A 32 -12.44 24.04 -9.20
C SER A 32 -10.91 23.95 -9.14
N VAL A 33 -10.36 22.86 -9.65
CA VAL A 33 -8.92 22.58 -9.64
C VAL A 33 -8.44 22.43 -11.08
N PHE A 34 -7.60 23.37 -11.51
CA PHE A 34 -6.90 23.34 -12.78
C PHE A 34 -5.55 22.67 -12.58
N ILE A 35 -5.19 21.75 -13.45
CA ILE A 35 -3.88 21.10 -13.48
C ILE A 35 -3.26 21.46 -14.83
N ALA A 36 -2.16 22.21 -14.79
CA ALA A 36 -1.41 22.55 -15.99
C ALA A 36 -0.25 21.58 -16.20
N GLY A 37 0.02 21.28 -17.47
CA GLY A 37 0.95 20.24 -17.89
C GLY A 37 0.23 18.97 -18.39
N GLY A 38 0.93 18.15 -19.18
CA GLY A 38 0.35 17.00 -19.86
C GLY A 38 1.02 15.65 -19.57
N GLY A 39 1.88 15.57 -18.54
CA GLY A 39 2.68 14.37 -18.24
C GLY A 39 2.11 13.47 -17.13
N GLU A 40 2.90 12.48 -16.71
CA GLU A 40 2.52 11.43 -15.75
C GLU A 40 2.01 11.98 -14.41
N LEU A 41 2.68 13.02 -13.86
CA LEU A 41 2.24 13.63 -12.60
C LEU A 41 0.87 14.31 -12.74
N ALA A 42 0.63 15.01 -13.85
CA ALA A 42 -0.66 15.65 -14.12
C ALA A 42 -1.77 14.59 -14.22
N PHE A 43 -1.50 13.49 -14.93
CA PHE A 43 -2.46 12.38 -15.07
C PHE A 43 -2.77 11.73 -13.73
N SER A 44 -1.74 11.52 -12.91
CA SER A 44 -1.88 10.96 -11.57
C SER A 44 -2.66 11.88 -10.62
N LEU A 45 -2.44 13.19 -10.67
CA LEU A 45 -3.19 14.18 -9.89
C LEU A 45 -4.66 14.24 -10.30
N VAL A 46 -4.95 14.28 -11.61
CA VAL A 46 -6.32 14.23 -12.14
C VAL A 46 -7.01 12.95 -11.67
N SER A 47 -6.37 11.80 -11.87
CA SER A 47 -6.90 10.50 -11.45
C SER A 47 -7.15 10.45 -9.94
N SER A 48 -6.26 11.03 -9.13
CA SER A 48 -6.42 11.04 -7.68
C SER A 48 -7.57 11.93 -7.20
N LEU A 49 -7.73 13.14 -7.76
CA LEU A 49 -8.86 14.01 -7.43
C LEU A 49 -10.20 13.42 -7.87
N ARG A 50 -10.25 12.75 -9.04
CA ARG A 50 -11.45 12.04 -9.50
C ARG A 50 -11.79 10.86 -8.59
N MET A 51 -10.79 10.10 -8.14
CA MET A 51 -11.03 9.02 -7.19
C MET A 51 -11.60 9.53 -5.87
N VAL A 52 -11.19 10.73 -5.42
CA VAL A 52 -11.80 11.42 -4.28
C VAL A 52 -13.28 11.76 -4.55
N ASN A 53 -13.63 12.24 -5.75
CA ASN A 53 -15.03 12.46 -6.13
C ASN A 53 -15.84 11.17 -6.07
N LEU A 54 -15.33 10.08 -6.65
CA LEU A 54 -16.00 8.79 -6.71
C LEU A 54 -16.30 8.23 -5.30
N LYS A 55 -15.28 8.20 -4.43
CA LYS A 55 -15.40 7.54 -3.11
C LYS A 55 -15.97 8.44 -2.02
N LYS A 56 -15.92 9.78 -2.16
CA LYS A 56 -16.35 10.73 -1.11
C LYS A 56 -17.46 11.70 -1.54
N GLN A 57 -17.90 11.67 -2.79
CA GLN A 57 -18.86 12.62 -3.35
C GLN A 57 -18.40 14.08 -3.14
N ALA A 58 -17.11 14.33 -3.41
CA ALA A 58 -16.44 15.59 -3.05
C ALA A 58 -16.82 16.79 -3.92
N GLY A 59 -17.37 16.56 -5.12
CA GLY A 59 -17.82 17.62 -6.03
C GLY A 59 -16.70 18.54 -6.55
N ILE A 60 -15.46 18.05 -6.61
CA ILE A 60 -14.31 18.76 -7.16
C ILE A 60 -14.47 18.82 -8.68
N ALA A 61 -14.43 20.02 -9.27
CA ALA A 61 -14.41 20.18 -10.72
C ALA A 61 -12.96 20.21 -11.20
N VAL A 62 -12.51 19.18 -11.91
CA VAL A 62 -11.11 19.00 -12.33
C VAL A 62 -10.95 19.43 -13.79
N PHE A 63 -9.95 20.27 -14.07
CA PHE A 63 -9.67 20.74 -15.42
C PHE A 63 -8.21 20.47 -15.78
N LEU A 64 -7.97 19.85 -16.93
CA LEU A 64 -6.63 19.79 -17.51
C LEU A 64 -6.42 21.04 -18.38
N LEU A 65 -5.41 21.84 -18.06
CA LEU A 65 -5.08 23.05 -18.80
C LEU A 65 -3.89 22.78 -19.74
N VAL A 66 -4.12 22.89 -21.05
CA VAL A 66 -3.13 22.59 -22.09
C VAL A 66 -3.03 23.71 -23.13
N GLU A 67 -1.87 23.84 -23.75
CA GLU A 67 -1.73 24.70 -24.93
C GLU A 67 -2.45 24.10 -26.14
N ASP A 68 -2.91 24.94 -27.06
CA ASP A 68 -3.72 24.53 -28.20
C ASP A 68 -3.08 23.45 -29.08
N ASN A 69 -1.75 23.50 -29.22
CA ASN A 69 -0.92 22.64 -30.05
C ASN A 69 0.02 21.74 -29.24
N GLU A 70 -0.05 21.75 -27.91
CA GLU A 70 0.81 20.93 -27.07
C GLU A 70 0.34 19.47 -27.10
N SER A 71 1.29 18.54 -27.26
CA SER A 71 1.05 17.13 -27.01
C SER A 71 0.93 16.88 -25.50
N TYR A 72 -0.19 16.33 -25.08
CA TYR A 72 -0.39 15.80 -23.73
C TYR A 72 -0.64 14.29 -23.79
N ASP A 73 -0.62 13.66 -22.63
CA ASP A 73 -0.90 12.24 -22.50
C ASP A 73 -2.29 11.85 -23.03
N ARG A 74 -2.35 10.99 -24.03
CA ARG A 74 -3.62 10.56 -24.64
C ARG A 74 -4.53 9.81 -23.66
N ARG A 75 -4.02 9.33 -22.52
CA ARG A 75 -4.85 8.75 -21.45
C ARG A 75 -5.92 9.73 -20.96
N PHE A 76 -5.69 11.04 -21.04
CA PHE A 76 -6.70 12.05 -20.71
C PHE A 76 -7.92 12.01 -21.63
N ASP A 77 -7.76 11.63 -22.89
CA ASP A 77 -8.84 11.59 -23.88
C ASP A 77 -9.87 10.48 -23.57
N TYR A 78 -9.46 9.46 -22.80
CA TYR A 78 -10.30 8.35 -22.39
C TYR A 78 -11.03 8.59 -21.06
N ILE A 79 -10.86 9.77 -20.46
CA ILE A 79 -11.57 10.15 -19.23
C ILE A 79 -12.96 10.68 -19.60
N ASP A 80 -13.94 9.79 -19.69
CA ASP A 80 -15.35 10.16 -19.87
C ASP A 80 -16.02 10.40 -18.51
N SER A 81 -16.06 11.65 -18.06
CA SER A 81 -16.59 12.00 -16.74
C SER A 81 -17.12 13.43 -16.66
N SER A 82 -18.25 13.63 -15.99
CA SER A 82 -18.84 14.96 -15.79
C SER A 82 -18.02 15.88 -14.87
N ASP A 83 -17.08 15.32 -14.12
CA ASP A 83 -16.22 16.04 -13.17
C ASP A 83 -14.85 16.43 -13.75
N PHE A 84 -14.58 16.09 -15.02
CA PHE A 84 -13.33 16.36 -15.71
C PHE A 84 -13.55 17.05 -17.05
N SER A 85 -12.67 17.98 -17.42
CA SER A 85 -12.67 18.57 -18.76
C SER A 85 -11.27 19.04 -19.16
N ILE A 86 -10.95 18.90 -20.44
CA ILE A 86 -9.72 19.46 -21.03
C ILE A 86 -10.04 20.89 -21.52
N VAL A 87 -9.21 21.85 -21.12
CA VAL A 87 -9.36 23.27 -21.43
C VAL A 87 -8.12 23.75 -22.16
N LYS A 88 -8.31 24.31 -23.35
CA LYS A 88 -7.23 24.92 -24.14
C LYS A 88 -7.10 26.41 -23.82
N TYR A 89 -5.89 26.96 -23.95
CA TYR A 89 -5.65 28.40 -23.76
C TYR A 89 -6.54 29.30 -24.64
N SER A 90 -6.82 28.91 -25.89
CA SER A 90 -7.75 29.66 -26.76
C SER A 90 -9.20 29.69 -26.28
N SER A 91 -9.58 28.75 -25.40
CA SER A 91 -10.97 28.48 -25.01
C SER A 91 -11.29 28.84 -23.56
N LEU A 92 -10.42 29.58 -22.88
CA LEU A 92 -10.58 29.92 -21.45
C LEU A 92 -11.92 30.57 -21.13
N ASN A 93 -12.44 31.42 -22.04
CA ASN A 93 -13.72 32.11 -21.87
C ASN A 93 -14.95 31.16 -21.87
N ALA A 94 -14.79 29.92 -22.38
CA ALA A 94 -15.86 28.92 -22.35
C ALA A 94 -16.03 28.31 -20.94
N VAL A 95 -15.07 28.51 -20.04
CA VAL A 95 -15.14 28.02 -18.67
C VAL A 95 -15.94 29.01 -17.82
N ASN A 96 -17.23 28.71 -17.62
CA ASN A 96 -18.16 29.53 -16.81
C ASN A 96 -17.89 29.49 -15.29
N LYS A 97 -16.66 29.22 -14.86
CA LYS A 97 -16.25 29.16 -13.44
C LYS A 97 -14.91 29.87 -13.24
N CYS A 98 -14.85 30.73 -12.23
CA CYS A 98 -13.56 31.20 -11.71
C CYS A 98 -12.81 30.00 -11.11
N GLY A 99 -11.50 29.93 -11.36
CA GLY A 99 -10.68 28.87 -10.81
C GLY A 99 -10.33 29.12 -9.34
N ASP A 100 -10.48 28.10 -8.51
CA ASP A 100 -10.05 28.20 -7.11
C ASP A 100 -8.57 27.88 -6.97
N ILE A 101 -8.10 26.85 -7.68
CA ILE A 101 -6.75 26.29 -7.52
C ILE A 101 -6.13 26.00 -8.90
N LEU A 102 -4.85 26.32 -9.06
CA LEU A 102 -3.97 25.79 -10.10
C LEU A 102 -2.87 24.92 -9.48
N ILE A 103 -2.63 23.75 -10.07
CA ILE A 103 -1.43 22.94 -9.84
C ILE A 103 -0.63 22.92 -11.13
N GLU A 104 0.55 23.55 -11.12
CA GLU A 104 1.43 23.65 -12.28
C GLU A 104 2.47 22.54 -12.26
N THR A 105 2.46 21.67 -13.27
CA THR A 105 3.37 20.51 -13.37
C THR A 105 4.23 20.52 -14.64
N GLY A 106 4.00 21.45 -15.57
CA GLY A 106 4.60 21.50 -16.90
C GLY A 106 6.08 21.88 -16.96
N PHE A 107 6.73 22.13 -15.82
CA PHE A 107 8.15 22.47 -15.71
C PHE A 107 8.99 21.35 -15.08
N LEU A 108 8.45 20.15 -14.96
CA LEU A 108 9.21 18.93 -14.66
C LEU A 108 9.93 18.43 -15.91
N LEU A 109 10.96 19.18 -16.32
CA LEU A 109 11.68 18.97 -17.59
C LEU A 109 12.64 17.78 -17.52
N SER A 110 13.07 17.31 -18.70
CA SER A 110 14.15 16.33 -18.84
C SER A 110 15.45 16.83 -18.21
N ASP A 111 16.44 15.95 -18.06
CA ASP A 111 17.68 16.26 -17.32
C ASP A 111 18.48 17.43 -17.90
N ARG A 112 18.23 17.81 -19.17
CA ARG A 112 18.93 18.91 -19.86
C ARG A 112 17.97 19.80 -20.64
N VAL A 113 18.34 21.08 -20.74
CA VAL A 113 17.76 22.02 -21.69
C VAL A 113 18.78 22.16 -22.83
N GLU A 114 18.41 21.66 -24.01
CA GLU A 114 19.35 21.46 -25.12
C GLU A 114 19.90 22.77 -25.68
N ASP A 115 19.04 23.78 -25.81
CA ASP A 115 19.41 25.06 -26.38
C ASP A 115 18.57 26.24 -25.84
N VAL A 116 18.89 27.43 -26.34
CA VAL A 116 18.26 28.69 -25.93
C VAL A 116 16.83 28.83 -26.48
N ASP A 117 16.49 28.17 -27.57
CA ASP A 117 15.14 28.23 -28.13
C ASP A 117 14.18 27.36 -27.31
N VAL A 118 14.61 26.20 -26.82
CA VAL A 118 13.90 25.42 -25.79
C VAL A 118 13.67 26.26 -24.54
N PHE A 119 14.70 26.96 -24.06
CA PHE A 119 14.57 27.89 -22.92
C PHE A 119 13.50 28.96 -23.17
N LYS A 120 13.55 29.66 -24.31
CA LYS A 120 12.57 30.71 -24.67
C LYS A 120 11.15 30.15 -24.75
N ASN A 121 10.97 28.97 -25.34
CA ASN A 121 9.67 28.33 -25.47
C ASN A 121 9.04 28.04 -24.10
N HIS A 122 9.82 27.56 -23.13
CA HIS A 122 9.33 27.35 -21.77
C HIS A 122 9.01 28.66 -21.02
N ILE A 123 9.76 29.74 -21.25
CA ILE A 123 9.39 31.07 -20.71
C ILE A 123 8.08 31.57 -21.33
N ASN A 124 7.90 31.41 -22.63
CA ASN A 124 6.63 31.76 -23.30
C ASN A 124 5.46 30.94 -22.74
N ARG A 125 5.67 29.65 -22.54
CA ARG A 125 4.69 28.76 -21.88
C ARG A 125 4.31 29.27 -20.48
N ALA A 126 5.29 29.64 -19.66
CA ALA A 126 5.04 30.18 -18.32
C ALA A 126 4.17 31.45 -18.39
N ASN A 127 4.48 32.36 -19.32
CA ASN A 127 3.69 33.58 -19.53
C ASN A 127 2.25 33.28 -20.01
N ASN A 128 2.07 32.28 -20.87
CA ASN A 128 0.75 31.85 -21.33
C ASN A 128 -0.09 31.31 -20.16
N ILE A 129 0.50 30.48 -19.29
CA ILE A 129 -0.20 29.93 -18.13
C ILE A 129 -0.49 31.01 -17.10
N ILE A 130 0.44 31.94 -16.85
CA ILE A 130 0.20 33.10 -15.98
C ILE A 130 -0.94 33.97 -16.53
N SER A 131 -1.04 34.12 -17.85
CA SER A 131 -2.15 34.82 -18.50
C SER A 131 -3.48 34.07 -18.28
N ALA A 132 -3.46 32.74 -18.34
CA ALA A 132 -4.62 31.90 -18.01
C ALA A 132 -5.02 31.99 -16.54
N VAL A 133 -4.06 32.03 -15.61
CA VAL A 133 -4.26 32.26 -14.17
C VAL A 133 -5.06 33.54 -13.93
N ASN A 134 -4.65 34.63 -14.59
CA ASN A 134 -5.35 35.91 -14.50
C ASN A 134 -6.75 35.85 -15.14
N ALA A 135 -6.88 35.28 -16.34
CA ALA A 135 -8.15 35.17 -17.04
C ALA A 135 -9.19 34.35 -16.27
N LEU A 136 -8.76 33.23 -15.67
CA LEU A 136 -9.59 32.34 -14.86
C LEU A 136 -9.77 32.85 -13.42
N LYS A 137 -9.08 33.94 -13.02
CA LYS A 137 -9.07 34.50 -11.67
C LYS A 137 -8.71 33.45 -10.60
N ILE A 138 -7.66 32.68 -10.87
CA ILE A 138 -7.15 31.65 -9.96
C ILE A 138 -6.76 32.28 -8.62
N LYS A 139 -7.24 31.72 -7.51
CA LYS A 139 -6.97 32.26 -6.16
C LYS A 139 -5.69 31.71 -5.53
N GLU A 140 -5.39 30.44 -5.81
CA GLU A 140 -4.27 29.72 -5.20
C GLU A 140 -3.54 28.90 -6.25
N THR A 141 -2.21 28.95 -6.25
CA THR A 141 -1.36 28.18 -7.17
C THR A 141 -0.32 27.38 -6.39
N VAL A 142 -0.13 26.13 -6.77
CA VAL A 142 1.03 25.32 -6.37
C VAL A 142 1.89 25.07 -7.60
N LEU A 143 3.10 25.62 -7.60
CA LEU A 143 4.11 25.38 -8.62
C LEU A 143 4.92 24.14 -8.26
N VAL A 144 4.85 23.10 -9.09
CA VAL A 144 5.72 21.93 -8.97
C VAL A 144 6.99 22.19 -9.79
N SER A 145 8.07 22.43 -9.05
CA SER A 145 9.43 22.65 -9.50
C SER A 145 10.28 21.42 -9.13
N ASP A 146 11.56 21.42 -9.49
CA ASP A 146 12.48 20.35 -9.12
C ASP A 146 13.84 20.89 -8.61
N ALA A 147 14.61 20.02 -7.96
CA ALA A 147 15.87 20.35 -7.32
C ALA A 147 16.96 20.84 -8.29
N SER A 148 16.78 20.71 -9.61
CA SER A 148 17.70 21.28 -10.60
C SER A 148 17.78 22.80 -10.51
N ILE A 149 16.81 23.48 -9.88
CA ILE A 149 16.89 24.90 -9.56
C ILE A 149 18.14 25.27 -8.75
N TYR A 150 18.68 24.32 -7.99
CA TYR A 150 19.90 24.47 -7.23
C TYR A 150 21.17 24.14 -8.04
N GLY A 151 21.02 23.53 -9.21
CA GLY A 151 22.09 23.00 -10.04
C GLY A 151 22.78 21.80 -9.43
N THR A 152 24.06 21.59 -9.77
CA THR A 152 24.85 20.47 -9.27
C THR A 152 25.70 20.90 -8.08
N LEU A 153 25.59 20.19 -6.97
CA LEU A 153 26.36 20.45 -5.75
C LEU A 153 27.42 19.38 -5.50
N GLY A 154 28.45 19.74 -4.73
CA GLY A 154 29.47 18.81 -4.27
C GLY A 154 28.90 17.71 -3.38
N LYS A 155 29.66 16.62 -3.21
CA LYS A 155 29.18 15.37 -2.58
C LYS A 155 28.74 15.51 -1.12
N ASP A 156 29.29 16.49 -0.42
CA ASP A 156 29.12 16.67 1.03
C ASP A 156 28.07 17.74 1.36
N PHE A 157 27.38 18.27 0.35
CA PHE A 157 26.40 19.34 0.52
C PHE A 157 24.98 18.81 0.44
N VAL A 158 24.14 19.28 1.36
CA VAL A 158 22.68 19.11 1.36
C VAL A 158 22.08 20.50 1.41
N ILE A 159 21.27 20.86 0.42
CA ILE A 159 20.77 22.23 0.27
C ILE A 159 19.37 22.43 0.85
N SER A 160 19.19 23.51 1.59
CA SER A 160 17.88 23.95 2.11
C SER A 160 17.22 24.98 1.18
N GLU A 161 15.90 25.18 1.32
CA GLU A 161 15.14 26.11 0.46
C GLU A 161 15.59 27.58 0.57
N LYS A 162 16.35 27.92 1.62
CA LYS A 162 16.83 29.27 1.91
C LYS A 162 18.15 29.61 1.23
N GLU A 163 18.83 28.61 0.71
CA GLU A 163 20.13 28.79 0.08
C GLU A 163 19.98 29.20 -1.38
N LYS A 164 20.91 30.04 -1.83
CA LYS A 164 21.00 30.48 -3.22
C LYS A 164 22.26 29.92 -3.83
N THR A 165 22.12 29.30 -4.99
CA THR A 165 23.26 28.85 -5.78
C THR A 165 23.56 29.84 -6.90
N HIS A 166 24.82 29.90 -7.31
CA HIS A 166 25.29 30.74 -8.39
C HIS A 166 25.85 29.86 -9.49
N PHE A 167 25.39 30.10 -10.72
CA PHE A 167 25.79 29.33 -11.88
C PHE A 167 26.69 30.15 -12.78
N ALA A 168 27.65 29.46 -13.40
CA ALA A 168 28.32 30.01 -14.56
C ALA A 168 27.31 30.13 -15.72
N PHE A 169 27.37 31.23 -16.46
CA PHE A 169 26.50 31.43 -17.61
C PHE A 169 26.98 30.56 -18.79
N ASN A 170 26.57 29.28 -18.80
CA ASN A 170 26.95 28.29 -19.80
C ASN A 170 25.80 27.29 -20.07
N SER A 171 25.97 26.44 -21.08
CA SER A 171 24.97 25.43 -21.50
C SER A 171 24.57 24.49 -20.37
N ASP A 172 25.53 24.07 -19.54
CA ASP A 172 25.30 23.10 -18.47
C ASP A 172 24.37 23.63 -17.37
N SER A 173 24.25 24.95 -17.26
CA SER A 173 23.42 25.63 -16.27
C SER A 173 22.05 26.05 -16.79
N LEU A 174 21.73 25.81 -18.08
CA LEU A 174 20.50 26.29 -18.71
C LEU A 174 19.24 25.79 -18.02
N LYS A 175 19.19 24.51 -17.64
CA LYS A 175 18.04 23.95 -16.90
C LYS A 175 17.83 24.68 -15.57
N ALA A 176 18.88 24.80 -14.77
CA ALA A 176 18.80 25.46 -13.47
C ALA A 176 18.35 26.93 -13.60
N MET A 177 18.91 27.65 -14.58
CA MET A 177 18.52 29.03 -14.89
C MET A 177 17.07 29.14 -15.34
N LEU A 178 16.58 28.17 -16.14
CA LEU A 178 15.20 28.16 -16.62
C LEU A 178 14.24 27.99 -15.46
N ILE A 179 14.45 26.98 -14.61
CA ILE A 179 13.59 26.69 -13.47
C ILE A 179 13.61 27.87 -12.47
N GLN A 180 14.78 28.50 -12.24
CA GLN A 180 14.86 29.73 -11.44
C GLN A 180 14.05 30.88 -12.05
N SER A 181 14.12 31.04 -13.38
CA SER A 181 13.39 32.09 -14.09
C SER A 181 11.88 31.87 -14.01
N VAL A 182 11.43 30.64 -14.21
CA VAL A 182 10.02 30.26 -14.11
C VAL A 182 9.50 30.49 -12.69
N GLU A 183 10.20 30.02 -11.66
CA GLU A 183 9.77 30.23 -10.27
C GLU A 183 9.66 31.74 -9.96
N ASN A 184 10.67 32.54 -10.34
CA ASN A 184 10.63 33.99 -10.18
C ASN A 184 9.46 34.65 -10.92
N LEU A 185 9.14 34.19 -12.14
CA LEU A 185 8.00 34.71 -12.91
C LEU A 185 6.68 34.43 -12.20
N TYR A 186 6.46 33.22 -11.71
CA TYR A 186 5.23 32.86 -11.01
C TYR A 186 5.07 33.60 -9.68
N PHE A 187 6.14 33.76 -8.89
CA PHE A 187 6.10 34.57 -7.67
C PHE A 187 5.90 36.07 -7.98
N SER A 188 6.48 36.59 -9.05
CA SER A 188 6.24 37.98 -9.47
C SER A 188 4.80 38.18 -9.93
N ALA A 189 4.26 37.21 -10.67
CA ALA A 189 2.88 37.20 -11.13
C ALA A 189 1.89 37.10 -9.96
N SER A 190 2.21 36.34 -8.91
CA SER A 190 1.36 36.23 -7.71
C SER A 190 1.17 37.58 -7.02
N HIS A 191 2.23 38.39 -6.94
CA HIS A 191 2.16 39.77 -6.45
C HIS A 191 1.41 40.70 -7.40
N MET A 192 1.59 40.53 -8.72
CA MET A 192 0.95 41.38 -9.73
C MET A 192 -0.57 41.16 -9.83
N TYR A 193 -1.00 39.89 -9.77
CA TYR A 193 -2.40 39.49 -9.98
C TYR A 193 -3.12 39.10 -8.68
N ASP A 194 -2.49 39.30 -7.52
CA ASP A 194 -3.05 39.08 -6.18
C ASP A 194 -3.61 37.66 -5.96
N PHE A 195 -2.79 36.64 -6.27
CA PHE A 195 -3.09 35.25 -5.93
C PHE A 195 -2.06 34.66 -4.97
N SER A 196 -2.47 33.64 -4.20
CA SER A 196 -1.57 32.94 -3.28
C SER A 196 -0.73 31.92 -4.05
N ILE A 197 0.58 31.87 -3.83
CA ILE A 197 1.47 30.87 -4.45
C ILE A 197 2.24 30.07 -3.41
N LYS A 198 2.49 28.81 -3.72
CA LYS A 198 3.42 27.92 -3.02
C LYS A 198 4.24 27.16 -4.06
N ALA A 199 5.45 26.75 -3.72
CA ALA A 199 6.23 25.89 -4.60
C ALA A 199 6.69 24.62 -3.90
N VAL A 200 6.69 23.51 -4.64
CA VAL A 200 7.27 22.24 -4.24
C VAL A 200 8.47 21.99 -5.13
N ARG A 201 9.68 21.95 -4.57
CA ARG A 201 10.91 21.59 -5.28
C ARG A 201 11.20 20.11 -5.01
N SER A 202 10.84 19.26 -5.97
CA SER A 202 10.98 17.81 -5.80
C SER A 202 12.41 17.33 -6.02
N GLY A 203 12.77 16.21 -5.38
CA GLY A 203 13.86 15.36 -5.86
C GLY A 203 13.57 14.79 -7.25
N LYS A 204 14.51 14.02 -7.80
CA LYS A 204 14.29 13.30 -9.05
C LYS A 204 13.20 12.25 -8.91
N ILE A 205 12.25 12.23 -9.84
CA ILE A 205 11.05 11.42 -9.74
C ILE A 205 11.38 9.96 -10.06
N ILE A 206 11.01 9.05 -9.18
CA ILE A 206 11.06 7.60 -9.40
C ILE A 206 9.69 7.17 -9.88
N SER A 207 9.62 6.81 -11.16
CA SER A 207 8.45 6.28 -11.87
C SER A 207 8.90 5.68 -13.20
N ALA A 208 8.12 4.76 -13.78
CA ALA A 208 8.40 4.23 -15.12
C ALA A 208 8.58 5.34 -16.18
N ASN A 209 7.69 6.34 -16.15
CA ASN A 209 7.71 7.50 -17.05
C ASN A 209 8.44 8.71 -16.43
N SER A 210 9.56 8.50 -15.74
CA SER A 210 10.31 9.59 -15.10
C SER A 210 10.78 10.64 -16.11
N SER A 211 10.76 11.91 -15.71
CA SER A 211 11.41 12.98 -16.46
C SER A 211 12.94 12.89 -16.41
N SER A 212 13.52 12.14 -15.47
CA SER A 212 14.97 11.92 -15.45
C SER A 212 15.37 10.80 -16.40
N ASP A 213 16.19 11.13 -17.39
CA ASP A 213 16.78 10.15 -18.31
C ASP A 213 17.63 9.13 -17.56
N PHE A 214 18.39 9.54 -16.54
CA PHE A 214 19.11 8.62 -15.68
C PHE A 214 18.18 7.58 -15.03
N VAL A 215 17.10 8.01 -14.39
CA VAL A 215 16.16 7.08 -13.72
C VAL A 215 15.52 6.13 -14.72
N ARG A 216 15.01 6.65 -15.84
CA ARG A 216 14.36 5.85 -16.89
C ARG A 216 15.32 4.82 -17.49
N ASN A 217 16.52 5.24 -17.89
CA ASN A 217 17.51 4.35 -18.49
C ASN A 217 18.00 3.27 -17.52
N MET A 218 18.19 3.59 -16.23
CA MET A 218 18.59 2.62 -15.22
C MET A 218 17.48 1.59 -14.97
N LEU A 219 16.21 2.03 -14.83
CA LEU A 219 15.06 1.13 -14.69
C LEU A 219 14.91 0.22 -15.91
N GLU A 220 14.90 0.78 -17.12
CA GLU A 220 14.82 0.00 -18.36
C GLU A 220 15.97 -1.00 -18.47
N SER A 221 17.19 -0.61 -18.10
CA SER A 221 18.35 -1.50 -18.19
C SER A 221 18.27 -2.65 -17.18
N ALA A 222 17.91 -2.35 -15.92
CA ALA A 222 17.81 -3.36 -14.88
C ALA A 222 16.71 -4.38 -15.17
N VAL A 223 15.54 -3.91 -15.59
CA VAL A 223 14.38 -4.75 -15.94
C VAL A 223 14.70 -5.73 -17.07
N HIS A 224 15.54 -5.32 -18.03
CA HIS A 224 15.93 -6.15 -19.17
C HIS A 224 17.27 -6.88 -18.97
N GLY A 225 17.76 -7.00 -17.73
CA GLY A 225 18.99 -7.74 -17.41
C GLY A 225 20.26 -7.16 -18.07
N LYS A 226 20.27 -5.86 -18.39
CA LYS A 226 21.45 -5.18 -18.96
C LYS A 226 22.36 -4.67 -17.86
N SER A 227 23.67 -4.71 -18.09
CA SER A 227 24.63 -4.17 -17.12
C SER A 227 24.46 -2.66 -16.91
N LEU A 228 24.37 -2.23 -15.65
CA LEU A 228 24.32 -0.83 -15.25
C LEU A 228 25.73 -0.27 -15.14
N ASN A 229 26.13 0.53 -16.11
CA ASN A 229 27.45 1.15 -16.14
C ASN A 229 27.37 2.53 -15.47
N VAL A 230 27.85 2.66 -14.23
CA VAL A 230 27.71 3.88 -13.45
C VAL A 230 29.03 4.50 -13.02
N LYS A 231 29.01 5.83 -12.91
CA LYS A 231 30.17 6.62 -12.53
C LYS A 231 30.52 6.39 -11.06
N ASN A 232 31.76 6.00 -10.82
CA ASN A 232 32.35 6.00 -9.48
C ASN A 232 32.32 7.41 -8.91
N ARG A 233 32.13 7.53 -7.60
CA ARG A 233 32.34 8.80 -6.88
C ARG A 233 31.43 9.90 -7.48
N SER A 234 30.18 9.58 -7.81
CA SER A 234 29.14 10.55 -8.15
C SER A 234 28.65 11.31 -6.91
N PRO A 235 28.10 12.53 -7.06
CA PRO A 235 27.45 13.24 -5.96
C PRO A 235 26.16 12.53 -5.52
N LYS A 236 25.73 12.80 -4.28
CA LYS A 236 24.43 12.37 -3.81
C LYS A 236 23.34 13.26 -4.39
N VAL A 237 22.26 12.63 -4.84
CA VAL A 237 21.06 13.29 -5.36
C VAL A 237 19.86 12.75 -4.59
N SER A 238 18.91 13.63 -4.29
CA SER A 238 17.66 13.23 -3.64
C SER A 238 16.62 12.82 -4.68
N TYR A 239 15.92 11.72 -4.41
CA TYR A 239 14.86 11.20 -5.26
C TYR A 239 13.49 11.29 -4.56
N ILE A 240 12.42 11.07 -5.29
CA ILE A 240 11.06 11.02 -4.72
C ILE A 240 10.22 10.03 -5.53
N SER A 241 9.48 9.15 -4.85
CA SER A 241 8.47 8.33 -5.52
C SER A 241 7.36 9.22 -6.07
N ILE A 242 6.77 8.86 -7.21
CA ILE A 242 5.64 9.63 -7.74
C ILE A 242 4.46 9.70 -6.76
N ASN A 243 4.22 8.65 -5.97
CA ASN A 243 3.22 8.62 -4.90
C ASN A 243 3.50 9.68 -3.84
N ASP A 244 4.75 9.78 -3.38
CA ASP A 244 5.17 10.79 -2.42
C ASP A 244 5.06 12.19 -3.00
N LEU A 245 5.40 12.38 -4.28
CA LEU A 245 5.25 13.68 -4.93
C LEU A 245 3.79 14.12 -5.02
N ILE A 246 2.87 13.23 -5.40
CA ILE A 246 1.42 13.50 -5.38
C ILE A 246 0.98 13.92 -3.97
N SER A 247 1.40 13.15 -2.96
CA SER A 247 1.05 13.46 -1.57
C SER A 247 1.63 14.80 -1.11
N ALA A 248 2.86 15.12 -1.48
CA ALA A 248 3.55 16.36 -1.12
C ALA A 248 2.88 17.58 -1.75
N VAL A 249 2.55 17.51 -3.04
CA VAL A 249 1.84 18.58 -3.76
C VAL A 249 0.48 18.86 -3.13
N LEU A 250 -0.33 17.82 -2.91
CA LEU A 250 -1.66 17.99 -2.30
C LEU A 250 -1.56 18.43 -0.83
N PHE A 251 -0.54 17.97 -0.10
CA PHE A 251 -0.31 18.37 1.28
C PHE A 251 0.11 19.84 1.39
N VAL A 252 1.03 20.32 0.55
CA VAL A 252 1.45 21.73 0.50
C VAL A 252 0.29 22.62 0.07
N LEU A 253 -0.51 22.20 -0.91
CA LEU A 253 -1.76 22.87 -1.26
C LEU A 253 -2.65 23.06 -0.02
N CYS A 254 -2.87 21.99 0.75
CA CYS A 254 -3.79 22.04 1.89
C CYS A 254 -3.20 22.70 3.16
N ASN A 255 -1.90 22.60 3.40
CA ASN A 255 -1.28 22.92 4.70
C ASN A 255 -0.07 23.86 4.62
N GLY A 256 0.48 24.09 3.43
CA GLY A 256 1.59 25.01 3.23
C GLY A 256 1.20 26.46 3.48
N GLU A 257 2.19 27.25 3.87
CA GLU A 257 2.10 28.69 4.03
C GLU A 257 2.24 29.37 2.66
N ASN A 258 1.50 30.46 2.46
CA ASN A 258 1.59 31.23 1.22
C ASN A 258 2.97 31.89 1.06
N ASN A 259 3.39 32.03 -0.19
CA ASN A 259 4.68 32.58 -0.60
C ASN A 259 5.88 31.83 -0.02
N GLN A 260 5.73 30.51 0.19
CA GLN A 260 6.80 29.65 0.67
C GLN A 260 7.11 28.53 -0.32
N VAL A 261 8.34 28.04 -0.20
CA VAL A 261 8.87 26.93 -0.98
C VAL A 261 9.19 25.77 -0.05
N TYR A 262 8.96 24.55 -0.55
CA TYR A 262 9.15 23.30 0.18
C TYR A 262 9.94 22.31 -0.68
N ASN A 263 11.10 21.87 -0.19
CA ASN A 263 11.78 20.72 -0.75
C ASN A 263 11.00 19.44 -0.41
N ALA A 264 10.91 18.52 -1.38
CA ALA A 264 10.24 17.24 -1.20
C ALA A 264 11.11 16.08 -1.74
N CYS A 265 11.46 15.13 -0.88
CA CYS A 265 12.12 13.88 -1.25
C CYS A 265 11.59 12.71 -0.42
N SER A 266 11.65 11.49 -0.95
CA SER A 266 11.26 10.30 -0.20
C SER A 266 12.26 10.00 0.92
N ASP A 267 11.82 9.28 1.95
CA ASP A 267 12.74 8.87 3.03
C ASP A 267 13.84 7.93 2.51
N THR A 268 15.06 8.09 3.03
CA THR A 268 16.26 7.30 2.66
C THR A 268 16.65 7.35 1.17
N SER A 269 16.03 8.23 0.38
CA SER A 269 16.23 8.32 -1.08
C SER A 269 17.32 9.32 -1.50
N THR A 270 18.23 9.69 -0.62
CA THR A 270 19.36 10.59 -0.95
C THR A 270 20.62 9.77 -1.14
N VAL A 271 20.89 9.40 -2.39
CA VAL A 271 21.90 8.42 -2.76
C VAL A 271 22.71 8.87 -3.99
N ASN A 272 23.92 8.35 -4.14
CA ASN A 272 24.70 8.53 -5.36
C ASN A 272 24.30 7.51 -6.44
N SER A 273 24.80 7.67 -7.68
CA SER A 273 24.43 6.79 -8.80
C SER A 273 24.83 5.33 -8.61
N ALA A 274 25.91 5.05 -7.86
CA ALA A 274 26.32 3.68 -7.56
C ALA A 274 25.40 3.05 -6.51
N GLU A 275 25.08 3.75 -5.43
CA GLU A 275 24.08 3.33 -4.43
C GLU A 275 22.70 3.10 -5.07
N PHE A 276 22.30 3.97 -6.02
CA PHE A 276 21.07 3.80 -6.79
C PHE A 276 21.05 2.50 -7.58
N SER A 277 22.12 2.26 -8.35
CA SER A 277 22.23 1.09 -9.23
C SER A 277 22.37 -0.23 -8.47
N LEU A 278 23.08 -0.21 -7.33
CA LEU A 278 23.18 -1.37 -6.45
C LEU A 278 21.81 -1.73 -5.85
N THR A 279 21.05 -0.74 -5.36
CA THR A 279 19.70 -1.00 -4.84
C THR A 279 18.79 -1.60 -5.92
N LEU A 280 18.95 -1.16 -7.16
CA LEU A 280 18.19 -1.66 -8.30
C LEU A 280 18.62 -3.08 -8.69
N SER A 281 19.92 -3.37 -8.72
CA SER A 281 20.48 -4.71 -8.94
C SER A 281 20.05 -5.71 -7.85
N ASP A 282 20.05 -5.29 -6.58
CA ASP A 282 19.53 -6.10 -5.46
C ASP A 282 18.03 -6.39 -5.57
N SER A 283 17.32 -5.63 -6.40
CA SER A 283 15.87 -5.77 -6.64
C SER A 283 15.55 -6.59 -7.89
N PHE A 284 16.52 -6.79 -8.79
CA PHE A 284 16.35 -7.47 -10.08
C PHE A 284 17.55 -8.40 -10.34
N ASP A 285 17.35 -9.71 -10.12
CA ASP A 285 18.40 -10.74 -10.05
C ASP A 285 19.33 -10.87 -11.27
N GLU A 286 18.90 -10.40 -12.45
CA GLU A 286 19.66 -10.53 -13.71
C GLU A 286 20.53 -9.30 -14.05
N CYS A 287 20.66 -8.35 -13.12
CA CYS A 287 21.27 -7.05 -13.39
C CYS A 287 22.67 -6.91 -12.76
N GLU A 288 23.73 -6.87 -13.57
CA GLU A 288 25.10 -6.58 -13.10
C GLU A 288 25.37 -5.06 -13.00
N VAL A 289 26.15 -4.64 -11.99
CA VAL A 289 26.55 -3.22 -11.82
C VAL A 289 28.06 -3.05 -12.04
N ASN A 290 28.41 -2.24 -13.04
CA ASN A 290 29.78 -1.88 -13.38
C ASN A 290 30.09 -0.44 -12.93
N ILE A 291 30.92 -0.29 -11.91
CA ILE A 291 31.32 1.03 -11.40
C ILE A 291 32.63 1.46 -12.08
N THR A 292 32.57 2.46 -12.97
CA THR A 292 33.71 2.92 -13.76
C THR A 292 33.93 4.44 -13.66
N SER A 293 35.05 4.96 -14.17
CA SER A 293 35.31 6.41 -14.19
C SER A 293 34.48 7.17 -15.25
N ALA A 294 33.94 6.46 -16.25
CA ALA A 294 33.24 7.01 -17.41
C ALA A 294 31.77 6.55 -17.52
N GLY A 295 31.23 5.89 -16.49
CA GLY A 295 29.84 5.44 -16.48
C GLY A 295 28.83 6.58 -16.32
N ASP A 296 27.56 6.20 -16.35
CA ASP A 296 26.43 7.12 -16.21
C ASP A 296 26.38 7.71 -14.80
N SER A 297 26.05 9.00 -14.72
CA SER A 297 25.80 9.68 -13.46
C SER A 297 24.59 10.58 -13.59
N THR A 298 23.84 10.69 -12.49
CA THR A 298 22.82 11.71 -12.39
C THR A 298 23.46 13.06 -12.04
N ASP A 299 23.02 14.11 -12.72
CA ASP A 299 23.24 15.49 -12.30
C ASP A 299 22.24 15.88 -11.19
N GLY A 300 22.51 16.96 -10.45
CA GLY A 300 21.64 17.49 -9.39
C GLY A 300 22.29 17.54 -8.01
N CYS A 301 21.47 17.54 -6.96
CA CYS A 301 21.91 17.73 -5.59
C CYS A 301 21.07 16.98 -4.56
N ALA A 302 21.64 16.79 -3.37
CA ALA A 302 20.92 16.37 -2.18
C ALA A 302 20.16 17.56 -1.58
N ILE A 303 18.89 17.38 -1.22
CA ILE A 303 18.03 18.44 -0.66
C ILE A 303 17.59 18.12 0.77
N ASP A 304 17.45 19.16 1.60
CA ASP A 304 16.89 19.05 2.94
C ASP A 304 15.36 19.19 2.89
N CYS A 305 14.64 18.12 3.24
CA CYS A 305 13.17 18.06 3.29
C CYS A 305 12.60 18.38 4.69
N THR A 306 13.42 18.85 5.63
CA THR A 306 13.03 19.08 7.03
C THR A 306 11.85 20.06 7.17
N ARG A 307 11.76 21.08 6.30
CA ARG A 307 10.66 22.07 6.36
C ARG A 307 9.30 21.42 6.12
N LEU A 308 9.17 20.65 5.05
CA LEU A 308 7.94 19.94 4.70
C LEU A 308 7.58 18.91 5.78
N LYS A 309 8.58 18.18 6.30
CA LYS A 309 8.38 17.23 7.40
C LYS A 309 7.88 17.88 8.68
N LYS A 310 8.38 19.07 9.04
CA LYS A 310 7.92 19.83 10.20
C LYS A 310 6.46 20.28 10.10
N LEU A 311 5.91 20.42 8.88
CA LEU A 311 4.48 20.68 8.69
C LEU A 311 3.61 19.43 8.93
N GLY A 312 4.22 18.24 9.02
CA GLY A 312 3.53 16.97 9.24
C GLY A 312 3.43 16.07 8.00
N TRP A 313 4.13 16.42 6.91
CA TRP A 313 4.26 15.52 5.77
C TRP A 313 5.28 14.41 6.06
N LEU A 314 4.89 13.17 5.80
CA LEU A 314 5.71 11.96 5.89
C LEU A 314 5.70 11.24 4.53
N SER A 315 6.81 10.59 4.18
CA SER A 315 6.89 9.66 3.04
C SER A 315 5.91 8.50 3.24
N MET A 316 5.21 8.09 2.18
CA MET A 316 4.35 6.92 2.12
C MET A 316 5.09 5.67 1.64
N VAL A 317 5.96 5.84 0.63
CA VAL A 317 6.63 4.73 -0.07
C VAL A 317 8.12 4.83 0.21
N ASN A 318 8.71 3.71 0.64
CA ASN A 318 10.15 3.69 0.88
C ASN A 318 10.91 3.71 -0.47
N TYR A 319 12.18 4.08 -0.44
CA TYR A 319 13.00 4.24 -1.64
C TYR A 319 13.16 2.93 -2.46
N LYS A 320 13.38 1.78 -1.81
CA LYS A 320 13.54 0.49 -2.48
C LYS A 320 12.21 0.04 -3.12
N ASP A 321 11.12 0.15 -2.39
CA ASP A 321 9.77 -0.16 -2.87
C ASP A 321 9.42 0.69 -4.09
N ALA A 322 9.77 1.99 -4.08
CA ALA A 322 9.52 2.87 -5.21
C ALA A 322 10.26 2.40 -6.48
N LEU A 323 11.48 1.88 -6.35
CA LEU A 323 12.24 1.29 -7.47
C LEU A 323 11.61 -0.01 -7.95
N LEU A 324 11.24 -0.92 -7.04
CA LEU A 324 10.57 -2.18 -7.37
C LEU A 324 9.24 -1.94 -8.11
N ILE A 325 8.39 -1.08 -7.56
CA ILE A 325 7.11 -0.70 -8.17
C ILE A 325 7.34 -0.11 -9.56
N SER A 326 8.30 0.82 -9.70
CA SER A 326 8.57 1.47 -10.98
C SER A 326 9.18 0.51 -12.01
N GLY A 327 10.03 -0.43 -11.59
CA GLY A 327 10.62 -1.42 -12.49
C GLY A 327 9.58 -2.43 -12.99
N HIS A 328 8.67 -2.88 -12.12
CA HIS A 328 7.55 -3.71 -12.56
C HIS A 328 6.54 -2.95 -13.44
N GLU A 329 6.35 -1.66 -13.23
CA GLU A 329 5.56 -0.82 -14.15
C GLU A 329 6.24 -0.72 -15.54
N VAL A 330 7.58 -0.71 -15.59
CA VAL A 330 8.34 -0.75 -16.87
C VAL A 330 8.23 -2.12 -17.56
N MET A 331 8.13 -3.23 -16.81
CA MET A 331 7.91 -4.56 -17.39
C MET A 331 6.61 -4.63 -18.18
N ASP A 332 5.58 -3.88 -17.74
CA ASP A 332 4.25 -3.80 -18.35
C ASP A 332 3.67 -5.19 -18.66
N ASP A 333 3.91 -6.15 -17.75
CA ASP A 333 3.24 -7.43 -17.80
C ASP A 333 1.88 -7.32 -17.11
N ASP A 334 0.88 -8.08 -17.61
CA ASP A 334 -0.44 -8.14 -16.98
C ASP A 334 -0.41 -8.90 -15.63
N SER A 335 0.78 -9.15 -15.05
CA SER A 335 0.94 -9.90 -13.81
C SER A 335 0.51 -9.05 -12.60
N ILE A 336 0.04 -9.71 -11.56
CA ILE A 336 -0.31 -9.02 -10.31
C ILE A 336 0.99 -8.70 -9.57
N PHE A 337 1.29 -7.41 -9.41
CA PHE A 337 2.48 -6.99 -8.67
C PHE A 337 2.47 -7.49 -7.22
N MET A 338 3.61 -7.98 -6.79
CA MET A 338 3.95 -8.34 -5.42
C MET A 338 5.43 -8.02 -5.15
N PHE A 339 5.77 -7.71 -3.90
CA PHE A 339 7.17 -7.50 -3.50
C PHE A 339 7.91 -8.84 -3.46
N SER A 340 8.76 -9.07 -4.46
CA SER A 340 9.53 -10.32 -4.65
C SER A 340 10.49 -10.62 -3.50
N ASP A 341 10.94 -9.58 -2.79
CA ASP A 341 11.84 -9.69 -1.64
C ASP A 341 11.14 -9.99 -0.31
N SER A 342 9.83 -10.24 -0.33
CA SER A 342 9.06 -10.64 0.86
C SER A 342 9.69 -11.86 1.53
N TYR A 343 10.07 -11.71 2.81
CA TYR A 343 10.83 -12.71 3.58
C TYR A 343 12.13 -13.17 2.91
N ASP A 344 12.85 -12.26 2.28
CA ASP A 344 14.07 -12.52 1.50
C ASP A 344 13.81 -13.59 0.42
N GLY A 345 12.72 -13.43 -0.35
CA GLY A 345 12.32 -14.31 -1.45
C GLY A 345 11.66 -15.63 -1.03
N LYS A 346 11.41 -15.85 0.27
CA LYS A 346 10.90 -17.14 0.79
C LYS A 346 9.38 -17.26 0.82
N LEU A 347 8.64 -16.22 0.44
CA LEU A 347 7.18 -16.24 0.52
C LEU A 347 6.55 -17.36 -0.33
N ASN A 348 7.07 -17.60 -1.53
CA ASN A 348 6.57 -18.68 -2.39
C ASN A 348 6.77 -20.06 -1.73
N ASP A 349 7.92 -20.33 -1.12
CA ASP A 349 8.17 -21.56 -0.38
C ASP A 349 7.16 -21.73 0.77
N ILE A 350 6.87 -20.65 1.51
CA ILE A 350 5.85 -20.66 2.56
C ILE A 350 4.48 -21.02 1.98
N GLN A 351 4.07 -20.42 0.86
CA GLN A 351 2.79 -20.72 0.22
C GLN A 351 2.70 -22.18 -0.26
N GLN A 352 3.79 -22.75 -0.80
CA GLN A 352 3.84 -24.17 -1.16
C GLN A 352 3.70 -25.09 0.05
N ILE A 353 4.33 -24.73 1.17
CA ILE A 353 4.20 -25.44 2.44
C ILE A 353 2.75 -25.35 2.98
N LEU A 354 2.14 -24.17 2.91
CA LEU A 354 0.75 -23.93 3.32
C LEU A 354 -0.27 -24.67 2.45
N LEU A 355 -0.02 -24.79 1.15
CA LEU A 355 -0.82 -25.63 0.25
C LEU A 355 -0.80 -27.09 0.71
N GLY A 356 0.39 -27.57 1.08
CA GLY A 356 0.57 -28.86 1.72
C GLY A 356 -0.29 -29.06 2.97
N PHE A 357 -0.28 -28.08 3.88
CA PHE A 357 -1.15 -28.08 5.05
C PHE A 357 -2.63 -28.17 4.69
N LEU A 358 -3.08 -27.40 3.70
CA LEU A 358 -4.48 -27.41 3.26
C LEU A 358 -4.90 -28.79 2.73
N LEU A 359 -4.02 -29.46 1.98
CA LEU A 359 -4.25 -30.82 1.49
C LEU A 359 -4.29 -31.86 2.62
N GLU A 360 -3.47 -31.70 3.66
CA GLU A 360 -3.49 -32.61 4.80
C GLU A 360 -4.75 -32.42 5.65
N VAL A 361 -5.18 -31.16 5.86
CA VAL A 361 -6.48 -30.86 6.49
C VAL A 361 -7.63 -31.47 5.67
N ASP A 362 -7.59 -31.32 4.35
CA ASP A 362 -8.57 -31.91 3.44
C ASP A 362 -8.65 -33.44 3.58
N ARG A 363 -7.50 -34.13 3.55
CA ARG A 363 -7.41 -35.58 3.72
C ARG A 363 -8.06 -36.04 5.03
N ILE A 364 -7.73 -35.39 6.14
CA ILE A 364 -8.27 -35.71 7.47
C ILE A 364 -9.79 -35.46 7.49
N CYS A 365 -10.24 -34.33 6.94
CA CYS A 365 -11.65 -33.97 6.92
C CYS A 365 -12.48 -34.93 6.07
N LYS A 366 -12.00 -35.32 4.88
CA LYS A 366 -12.64 -36.32 4.01
C LYS A 366 -12.74 -37.68 4.70
N LYS A 367 -11.64 -38.16 5.31
CA LYS A 367 -11.61 -39.46 6.01
C LYS A 367 -12.64 -39.55 7.14
N HIS A 368 -12.85 -38.45 7.86
CA HIS A 368 -13.74 -38.41 9.03
C HIS A 368 -15.12 -37.78 8.76
N ASN A 369 -15.42 -37.45 7.51
CA ASN A 369 -16.65 -36.75 7.10
C ASN A 369 -16.90 -35.50 7.97
N ILE A 370 -15.90 -34.63 8.02
CA ILE A 370 -15.90 -33.34 8.72
C ILE A 370 -16.02 -32.25 7.67
N LYS A 371 -17.04 -31.38 7.82
CA LYS A 371 -17.23 -30.26 6.91
C LYS A 371 -16.31 -29.11 7.32
N TYR A 372 -15.57 -28.58 6.36
CA TYR A 372 -14.73 -27.40 6.50
C TYR A 372 -14.83 -26.54 5.24
N PHE A 373 -14.33 -25.31 5.35
CA PHE A 373 -14.24 -24.35 4.26
C PHE A 373 -12.89 -23.63 4.36
N LEU A 374 -12.38 -23.12 3.24
CA LEU A 374 -11.38 -22.06 3.30
C LEU A 374 -11.95 -20.86 4.06
N GLY A 375 -11.14 -20.25 4.92
CA GLY A 375 -11.48 -19.08 5.73
C GLY A 375 -10.71 -17.83 5.28
N GLY A 376 -11.08 -16.68 5.81
CA GLY A 376 -10.25 -15.46 5.77
C GLY A 376 -9.64 -15.13 4.41
N GLY A 377 -8.31 -14.92 4.42
CA GLY A 377 -7.50 -14.61 3.24
C GLY A 377 -7.51 -15.73 2.21
N SER A 378 -7.47 -16.99 2.65
CA SER A 378 -7.50 -18.16 1.76
C SER A 378 -8.80 -18.29 0.97
N LEU A 379 -9.96 -17.97 1.58
CA LEU A 379 -11.24 -17.93 0.85
C LEU A 379 -11.26 -16.81 -0.20
N LEU A 380 -10.75 -15.63 0.17
CA LEU A 380 -10.64 -14.50 -0.76
C LEU A 380 -9.70 -14.84 -1.92
N GLY A 381 -8.54 -15.46 -1.62
CA GLY A 381 -7.58 -15.97 -2.59
C GLY A 381 -8.21 -16.97 -3.57
N ALA A 382 -8.94 -17.96 -3.06
CA ALA A 382 -9.62 -18.96 -3.90
C ALA A 382 -10.56 -18.33 -4.94
N VAL A 383 -11.31 -17.32 -4.53
CA VAL A 383 -12.31 -16.67 -5.40
C VAL A 383 -11.67 -15.65 -6.35
N ARG A 384 -10.71 -14.85 -5.86
CA ARG A 384 -10.15 -13.70 -6.61
C ARG A 384 -8.91 -14.05 -7.40
N HIS A 385 -8.07 -14.95 -6.90
CA HIS A 385 -6.77 -15.32 -7.47
C HIS A 385 -6.69 -16.78 -7.93
N LYS A 386 -7.69 -17.61 -7.62
CA LYS A 386 -7.67 -19.07 -7.84
C LYS A 386 -6.52 -19.78 -7.11
N GLY A 387 -6.10 -19.22 -5.97
CA GLY A 387 -4.91 -19.62 -5.24
C GLY A 387 -4.67 -18.70 -4.04
N PHE A 388 -3.44 -18.61 -3.57
CA PHE A 388 -3.09 -17.63 -2.54
C PHE A 388 -3.22 -16.20 -3.06
N ILE A 389 -3.48 -15.25 -2.15
CA ILE A 389 -3.23 -13.84 -2.46
C ILE A 389 -1.70 -13.71 -2.57
N PRO A 390 -1.14 -13.03 -3.59
CA PRO A 390 0.31 -13.10 -3.85
C PRO A 390 1.19 -12.69 -2.66
N TRP A 391 0.73 -11.76 -1.82
CA TRP A 391 1.41 -11.30 -0.62
C TRP A 391 0.88 -11.93 0.70
N ASP A 392 0.03 -12.95 0.63
CA ASP A 392 -0.44 -13.69 1.83
C ASP A 392 0.63 -14.64 2.33
N ASP A 393 0.79 -14.71 3.64
CA ASP A 393 1.81 -15.51 4.31
C ASP A 393 1.24 -16.57 5.27
N ASP A 394 -0.08 -16.70 5.35
CA ASP A 394 -0.77 -17.70 6.13
C ASP A 394 -1.92 -18.37 5.35
N ALA A 395 -2.45 -19.44 5.94
CA ALA A 395 -3.62 -20.12 5.44
C ALA A 395 -4.66 -20.25 6.56
N ASP A 396 -5.91 -20.04 6.20
CA ASP A 396 -7.05 -20.10 7.10
C ASP A 396 -8.04 -21.17 6.63
N VAL A 397 -8.50 -22.00 7.56
CA VAL A 397 -9.70 -22.83 7.37
C VAL A 397 -10.72 -22.52 8.45
N MET A 398 -12.00 -22.58 8.08
CA MET A 398 -13.10 -22.39 9.00
C MET A 398 -14.04 -23.60 9.03
N MET A 399 -14.58 -23.87 10.21
CA MET A 399 -15.50 -24.99 10.47
C MET A 399 -16.65 -24.52 11.35
N LEU A 400 -17.80 -25.19 11.29
CA LEU A 400 -18.82 -25.02 12.32
C LEU A 400 -18.31 -25.61 13.64
N ARG A 401 -18.72 -25.05 14.79
CA ARG A 401 -18.31 -25.53 16.13
C ARG A 401 -18.33 -27.05 16.28
N LYS A 402 -19.39 -27.71 15.81
CA LYS A 402 -19.53 -29.17 15.89
C LYS A 402 -18.40 -29.89 15.13
N ASP A 403 -18.08 -29.42 13.94
CA ASP A 403 -17.06 -30.01 13.08
C ASP A 403 -15.65 -29.68 13.57
N TYR A 404 -15.44 -28.47 14.09
CA TYR A 404 -14.21 -28.09 14.78
C TYR A 404 -13.92 -29.00 15.99
N ASP A 405 -14.91 -29.21 16.86
CA ASP A 405 -14.75 -30.07 18.04
C ASP A 405 -14.46 -31.53 17.64
N ARG A 406 -15.08 -32.03 16.54
CA ARG A 406 -14.78 -33.35 15.95
C ARG A 406 -13.37 -33.40 15.38
N PHE A 407 -12.95 -32.37 14.64
CA PHE A 407 -11.63 -32.27 14.06
C PHE A 407 -10.55 -32.36 15.14
N LEU A 408 -10.64 -31.56 16.20
CA LEU A 408 -9.71 -31.63 17.32
C LEU A 408 -9.65 -33.00 17.99
N SER A 409 -10.76 -33.76 17.99
CA SER A 409 -10.78 -35.10 18.58
C SER A 409 -10.04 -36.16 17.78
N VAL A 410 -9.92 -35.99 16.45
CA VAL A 410 -9.25 -36.95 15.55
C VAL A 410 -7.80 -36.58 15.26
N LEU A 411 -7.42 -35.30 15.46
CA LEU A 411 -6.06 -34.80 15.23
C LEU A 411 -4.96 -35.65 15.89
N PRO A 412 -5.04 -36.05 17.18
CA PRO A 412 -3.95 -36.82 17.80
C PRO A 412 -3.64 -38.17 17.14
N SER A 413 -4.60 -38.77 16.45
CA SER A 413 -4.43 -40.06 15.75
C SER A 413 -4.10 -39.91 14.27
N GLU A 414 -4.37 -38.74 13.68
CA GLU A 414 -4.24 -38.51 12.24
C GLU A 414 -3.08 -37.59 11.87
N LEU A 415 -2.62 -36.73 12.78
CA LEU A 415 -1.51 -35.82 12.52
C LEU A 415 -0.21 -36.60 12.34
N PRO A 416 0.53 -36.36 11.26
CA PRO A 416 1.87 -36.91 11.11
C PRO A 416 2.83 -36.27 12.13
N ASN A 417 3.91 -36.99 12.45
CA ASN A 417 4.87 -36.59 13.50
C ASN A 417 5.60 -35.27 13.24
N TYR A 418 5.61 -34.78 12.00
CA TYR A 418 6.22 -33.51 11.63
C TYR A 418 5.26 -32.31 11.81
N LEU A 419 3.98 -32.56 12.16
CA LEU A 419 3.01 -31.51 12.47
C LEU A 419 2.66 -31.48 13.96
N PHE A 420 2.32 -30.30 14.45
CA PHE A 420 1.91 -30.05 15.82
C PHE A 420 0.62 -29.22 15.87
N ALA A 421 -0.40 -29.70 16.59
CA ALA A 421 -1.63 -28.94 16.82
C ALA A 421 -1.50 -28.06 18.06
N GLN A 422 -1.11 -26.80 17.90
CA GLN A 422 -1.01 -25.81 18.96
C GLN A 422 -2.41 -25.38 19.44
N THR A 423 -2.71 -25.62 20.72
CA THR A 423 -3.95 -25.25 21.40
C THR A 423 -3.66 -24.68 22.79
N GLN A 424 -4.61 -23.98 23.40
CA GLN A 424 -4.49 -23.51 24.80
C GLN A 424 -4.30 -24.65 25.83
N LYS A 425 -4.62 -25.90 25.46
CA LYS A 425 -4.55 -27.04 26.39
C LYS A 425 -3.17 -27.67 26.45
N ASN A 426 -2.51 -27.81 25.31
CA ASN A 426 -1.20 -28.45 25.22
C ASN A 426 -0.04 -27.47 25.26
N GLU A 427 -0.30 -26.17 25.04
CA GLU A 427 0.73 -25.15 25.08
C GLU A 427 0.31 -23.96 25.95
N LYS A 428 0.79 -23.97 27.20
CA LYS A 428 0.30 -23.07 28.26
C LYS A 428 0.55 -21.59 27.98
N ASP A 429 1.61 -21.26 27.24
CA ASP A 429 1.94 -19.87 26.90
C ASP A 429 1.16 -19.38 25.67
N SER A 430 0.51 -20.28 24.93
CA SER A 430 -0.37 -19.93 23.80
C SER A 430 -1.78 -19.61 24.30
N HIS A 431 -2.24 -18.40 24.01
CA HIS A 431 -3.56 -17.91 24.43
C HIS A 431 -4.46 -17.54 23.27
N PHE A 432 -4.13 -18.01 22.06
CA PHE A 432 -5.03 -17.92 20.91
C PHE A 432 -6.34 -18.68 21.19
N PRO A 433 -7.52 -18.13 20.86
CA PRO A 433 -8.79 -18.83 21.06
C PRO A 433 -9.07 -19.92 20.03
N PHE A 434 -8.23 -20.06 19.02
CA PHE A 434 -8.32 -21.04 17.93
C PHE A 434 -7.10 -21.96 17.93
N THR A 435 -7.14 -23.00 17.08
CA THR A 435 -6.05 -23.94 16.91
C THR A 435 -5.15 -23.50 15.77
N LYS A 436 -3.84 -23.57 15.98
CA LYS A 436 -2.84 -23.43 14.92
C LYS A 436 -2.22 -24.79 14.64
N LEU A 437 -2.23 -25.24 13.39
CA LEU A 437 -1.39 -26.37 12.97
C LEU A 437 -0.01 -25.81 12.64
N ARG A 438 1.05 -26.41 13.16
CA ARG A 438 2.44 -25.94 13.08
C ARG A 438 3.34 -27.03 12.50
N ILE A 439 4.34 -26.66 11.72
CA ILE A 439 5.37 -27.60 11.25
C ILE A 439 6.54 -27.61 12.22
N ASN A 440 6.90 -28.78 12.70
CA ASN A 440 8.07 -28.98 13.54
C ASN A 440 9.34 -28.61 12.75
N ASP A 441 10.40 -28.21 13.47
CA ASP A 441 11.71 -27.89 12.87
C ASP A 441 11.68 -26.74 11.83
N THR A 442 10.67 -25.87 11.91
CA THR A 442 10.61 -24.59 11.19
C THR A 442 10.44 -23.43 12.18
N LEU A 443 10.75 -22.21 11.74
CA LEU A 443 10.62 -20.98 12.52
C LEU A 443 10.00 -19.87 11.67
N LEU A 444 8.91 -19.29 12.17
CA LEU A 444 8.23 -18.12 11.64
C LEU A 444 7.79 -17.26 12.82
N SER A 445 8.77 -16.58 13.44
CA SER A 445 8.60 -15.92 14.73
C SER A 445 8.30 -14.43 14.56
N THR A 446 7.22 -13.98 15.20
CA THR A 446 6.85 -12.56 15.26
C THR A 446 7.56 -11.84 16.42
N GLU A 447 7.57 -10.52 16.44
CA GLU A 447 8.04 -9.76 17.63
C GLU A 447 7.26 -10.12 18.91
N PHE A 448 5.99 -10.49 18.78
CA PHE A 448 5.19 -10.85 19.93
C PHE A 448 5.50 -12.26 20.45
N THR A 449 5.50 -13.24 19.55
CA THR A 449 5.65 -14.65 19.93
C THR A 449 7.09 -15.01 20.31
N SER A 450 8.09 -14.30 19.79
CA SER A 450 9.51 -14.43 20.19
C SER A 450 9.76 -14.14 21.69
N ARG A 451 8.82 -13.47 22.38
CA ARG A 451 8.89 -13.21 23.83
C ARG A 451 8.60 -14.44 24.68
N PHE A 452 8.07 -15.51 24.09
CA PHE A 452 7.64 -16.72 24.80
C PHE A 452 8.43 -17.93 24.29
N PRO A 453 9.49 -18.35 25.02
CA PRO A 453 10.42 -19.38 24.53
C PRO A 453 9.78 -20.76 24.40
N ASN A 454 8.68 -21.03 25.12
CA ASN A 454 7.98 -22.31 25.05
C ASN A 454 6.83 -22.32 24.06
N ILE A 455 6.67 -21.26 23.24
CA ILE A 455 5.68 -21.25 22.16
C ILE A 455 6.32 -21.81 20.88
N HIS A 456 5.63 -22.76 20.26
CA HIS A 456 5.94 -23.31 18.97
C HIS A 456 5.72 -22.23 17.91
N ASN A 457 6.81 -21.83 17.26
CA ASN A 457 6.85 -20.73 16.30
C ASN A 457 7.01 -21.18 14.84
N GLY A 458 6.91 -22.48 14.51
CA GLY A 458 6.94 -22.93 13.11
C GLY A 458 5.84 -22.38 12.21
N ILE A 459 5.99 -22.57 10.90
CA ILE A 459 5.01 -22.17 9.87
C ILE A 459 3.62 -22.70 10.25
N PHE A 460 2.57 -21.93 10.00
CA PHE A 460 1.26 -22.19 10.58
C PHE A 460 0.07 -22.11 9.62
N LEU A 461 -0.92 -22.95 9.87
CA LEU A 461 -2.27 -22.84 9.34
C LEU A 461 -3.27 -22.65 10.49
N ASP A 462 -4.17 -21.67 10.34
CA ASP A 462 -5.18 -21.34 11.33
C ASP A 462 -6.47 -22.11 11.10
N VAL A 463 -6.91 -22.82 12.13
CA VAL A 463 -8.19 -23.56 12.13
C VAL A 463 -9.15 -22.81 13.03
N LEU A 464 -10.15 -22.17 12.42
CA LEU A 464 -11.13 -21.33 13.12
C LEU A 464 -12.50 -22.00 13.20
N ALA A 465 -13.22 -21.75 14.29
CA ALA A 465 -14.61 -22.14 14.43
C ALA A 465 -15.54 -20.94 14.26
N GLN A 466 -16.63 -21.13 13.52
CA GLN A 466 -17.77 -20.22 13.47
C GLN A 466 -18.80 -20.69 14.51
N ASP A 467 -19.12 -19.81 15.47
CA ASP A 467 -19.99 -20.13 16.59
C ASP A 467 -21.38 -19.51 16.45
N TYR A 468 -22.38 -20.22 16.96
CA TYR A 468 -23.74 -19.73 17.00
C TYR A 468 -23.89 -18.59 18.01
N THR A 469 -24.90 -17.75 17.75
CA THR A 469 -25.31 -16.67 18.65
C THR A 469 -26.84 -16.59 18.73
N SER A 470 -27.35 -15.74 19.60
CA SER A 470 -28.79 -15.64 19.84
C SER A 470 -29.58 -15.25 18.59
N ASN A 471 -30.74 -15.86 18.39
CA ASN A 471 -31.70 -15.45 17.37
C ASN A 471 -32.29 -14.06 17.69
N ASN A 472 -32.35 -13.67 18.97
CA ASN A 472 -32.80 -12.36 19.39
C ASN A 472 -31.70 -11.31 19.14
N ALA A 473 -32.02 -10.24 18.41
CA ALA A 473 -31.06 -9.21 18.00
C ALA A 473 -30.36 -8.50 19.16
N PHE A 474 -31.08 -8.23 20.25
CA PHE A 474 -30.52 -7.57 21.42
C PHE A 474 -29.56 -8.49 22.17
N LEU A 475 -29.99 -9.72 22.46
CA LEU A 475 -29.13 -10.72 23.13
C LEU A 475 -27.91 -11.09 22.29
N ARG A 476 -28.06 -11.14 20.96
CA ARG A 476 -26.96 -11.36 20.01
C ARG A 476 -25.90 -10.28 20.12
N LYS A 477 -26.31 -9.02 20.12
CA LYS A 477 -25.40 -7.87 20.26
C LYS A 477 -24.66 -7.90 21.62
N ILE A 478 -25.35 -8.27 22.70
CA ILE A 478 -24.73 -8.42 24.02
C ILE A 478 -23.71 -9.55 23.99
N HIS A 479 -24.09 -10.74 23.51
CA HIS A 479 -23.23 -11.91 23.45
C HIS A 479 -21.95 -11.61 22.67
N MET A 480 -22.07 -11.06 21.47
CA MET A 480 -20.90 -10.74 20.64
C MET A 480 -19.99 -9.69 21.28
N LYS A 481 -20.56 -8.64 21.88
CA LYS A 481 -19.77 -7.64 22.59
C LYS A 481 -19.06 -8.24 23.79
N ALA A 482 -19.72 -9.08 24.58
CA ALA A 482 -19.11 -9.78 25.71
C ALA A 482 -17.95 -10.68 25.24
N THR A 483 -18.16 -11.44 24.16
CA THR A 483 -17.12 -12.27 23.55
C THR A 483 -15.95 -11.42 23.09
N ALA A 484 -16.19 -10.38 22.28
CA ALA A 484 -15.13 -9.46 21.83
C ALA A 484 -14.37 -8.84 23.01
N SER A 485 -15.06 -8.30 24.01
CA SER A 485 -14.43 -7.71 25.20
C SER A 485 -13.59 -8.72 25.98
N SER A 486 -14.06 -9.96 26.15
CA SER A 486 -13.29 -11.00 26.82
C SER A 486 -12.01 -11.37 26.06
N ARG A 487 -12.06 -11.36 24.72
CA ARG A 487 -10.91 -11.62 23.86
C ARG A 487 -9.87 -10.53 23.96
N TRP A 488 -10.28 -9.27 23.86
CA TRP A 488 -9.39 -8.12 24.03
C TRP A 488 -8.73 -8.13 25.40
N LEU A 489 -9.50 -8.44 26.46
CA LEU A 489 -8.96 -8.57 27.82
C LEU A 489 -7.87 -9.65 27.93
N VAL A 490 -8.08 -10.83 27.34
CA VAL A 490 -7.09 -11.92 27.33
C VAL A 490 -5.86 -11.50 26.52
N LEU A 491 -6.06 -10.92 25.33
CA LEU A 491 -4.97 -10.48 24.45
C LEU A 491 -4.14 -9.36 25.07
N ASP A 492 -4.76 -8.33 25.64
CA ASP A 492 -4.06 -7.22 26.30
C ASP A 492 -3.34 -7.68 27.56
N LYS A 493 -3.92 -8.62 28.31
CA LYS A 493 -3.23 -9.22 29.45
C LYS A 493 -2.00 -10.00 28.99
N TRP A 494 -2.14 -10.79 27.93
CA TRP A 494 -1.06 -11.57 27.36
C TRP A 494 0.07 -10.70 26.79
N ARG A 495 -0.29 -9.59 26.12
CA ARG A 495 0.65 -8.59 25.59
C ARG A 495 1.31 -7.70 26.65
N GLY A 496 0.75 -7.65 27.85
CA GLY A 496 1.15 -6.68 28.87
C GLY A 496 0.68 -5.25 28.59
N THR A 497 -0.24 -5.03 27.64
CA THR A 497 -0.75 -3.73 27.23
C THR A 497 -1.94 -3.28 28.08
N SER A 498 -2.24 -1.97 28.07
CA SER A 498 -3.47 -1.43 28.66
C SER A 498 -4.65 -1.57 27.72
N VAL A 499 -5.84 -1.83 28.28
CA VAL A 499 -7.07 -1.93 27.50
C VAL A 499 -7.57 -0.53 27.15
N ASN A 500 -7.73 -0.26 25.85
CA ASN A 500 -8.33 0.97 25.33
C ASN A 500 -9.72 0.68 24.75
N ALA A 501 -10.75 0.82 25.58
CA ALA A 501 -12.14 0.69 25.17
C ALA A 501 -12.73 2.03 24.71
N ASN A 502 -13.92 1.99 24.10
CA ASN A 502 -14.60 3.15 23.51
C ASN A 502 -14.94 4.27 24.50
N SER A 503 -14.91 4.02 25.82
CA SER A 503 -15.11 5.04 26.85
C SER A 503 -14.07 4.92 27.98
N ARG A 504 -13.72 6.05 28.60
CA ARG A 504 -12.77 6.10 29.73
C ARG A 504 -13.17 5.19 30.89
N PHE A 505 -14.46 5.14 31.21
CA PHE A 505 -14.99 4.27 32.26
C PHE A 505 -14.84 2.79 31.90
N SER A 506 -15.23 2.39 30.68
CA SER A 506 -15.04 1.01 30.22
C SER A 506 -13.57 0.60 30.20
N SER A 507 -12.65 1.50 29.82
CA SER A 507 -11.21 1.25 29.86
C SER A 507 -10.72 1.08 31.29
N LEU A 508 -11.20 1.90 32.23
CA LEU A 508 -10.86 1.76 33.65
C LEU A 508 -11.31 0.40 34.20
N CYS A 509 -12.59 0.05 34.02
CA CYS A 509 -13.13 -1.23 34.47
C CYS A 509 -12.38 -2.41 33.83
N ALA A 510 -12.13 -2.38 32.52
CA ALA A 510 -11.39 -3.43 31.83
C ALA A 510 -9.96 -3.58 32.36
N ASN A 511 -9.26 -2.47 32.63
CA ASN A 511 -7.91 -2.52 33.22
C ASN A 511 -7.91 -3.03 34.67
N ILE A 512 -8.96 -2.75 35.45
CA ILE A 512 -9.14 -3.33 36.78
C ILE A 512 -9.34 -4.85 36.68
N LEU A 513 -10.28 -5.30 35.83
CA LEU A 513 -10.54 -6.73 35.61
C LEU A 513 -9.28 -7.47 35.12
N ARG A 514 -8.53 -6.85 34.19
CA ARG A 514 -7.26 -7.36 33.68
C ARG A 514 -6.23 -7.56 34.79
N LYS A 515 -6.14 -6.65 35.75
CA LYS A 515 -5.20 -6.75 36.88
C LYS A 515 -5.64 -7.79 37.91
N ILE A 516 -6.93 -7.82 38.26
CA ILE A 516 -7.47 -8.67 39.33
C ILE A 516 -7.50 -10.14 38.91
N PHE A 517 -8.02 -10.45 37.72
CA PHE A 517 -8.29 -11.84 37.35
C PHE A 517 -7.10 -12.50 36.66
N PRO A 518 -6.68 -13.71 37.06
CA PRO A 518 -5.59 -14.43 36.41
C PRO A 518 -5.95 -14.78 34.96
N LEU A 519 -4.93 -14.89 34.11
CA LEU A 519 -5.10 -15.07 32.67
C LEU A 519 -5.89 -16.35 32.33
N GLY A 520 -5.63 -17.46 33.04
CA GLY A 520 -6.40 -18.69 32.89
C GLY A 520 -7.88 -18.58 33.29
N PHE A 521 -8.24 -17.69 34.22
CA PHE A 521 -9.66 -17.43 34.54
C PHE A 521 -10.33 -16.65 33.40
N LEU A 522 -9.68 -15.60 32.90
CA LEU A 522 -10.20 -14.82 31.77
C LEU A 522 -10.40 -15.68 30.52
N GLN A 523 -9.48 -16.60 30.25
CA GLN A 523 -9.62 -17.58 29.16
C GLN A 523 -10.79 -18.55 29.36
N LYS A 524 -11.02 -19.04 30.59
CA LYS A 524 -12.20 -19.86 30.88
C LYS A 524 -13.49 -19.10 30.59
N VAL A 525 -13.57 -17.83 30.98
CA VAL A 525 -14.72 -16.96 30.68
C VAL A 525 -14.87 -16.78 29.17
N GLN A 526 -13.80 -16.45 28.46
CA GLN A 526 -13.76 -16.32 27.00
C GLN A 526 -14.27 -17.59 26.30
N ASN A 527 -13.71 -18.76 26.65
CA ASN A 527 -14.09 -20.04 26.04
C ASN A 527 -15.56 -20.40 26.35
N LYS A 528 -16.07 -20.03 27.52
CA LYS A 528 -17.48 -20.21 27.88
C LYS A 528 -18.41 -19.30 27.08
N LEU A 529 -18.01 -18.05 26.83
CA LEU A 529 -18.75 -17.12 25.98
C LEU A 529 -18.77 -17.61 24.54
N ILE A 530 -17.60 -17.94 23.96
CA ILE A 530 -17.47 -18.48 22.60
C ILE A 530 -18.42 -19.67 22.39
N SER A 531 -18.46 -20.61 23.34
CA SER A 531 -19.26 -21.83 23.23
C SER A 531 -20.68 -21.73 23.80
N LEU A 532 -21.15 -20.54 24.19
CA LEU A 532 -22.40 -20.36 24.95
C LEU A 532 -23.63 -20.95 24.26
N HIS A 533 -23.72 -20.78 22.94
CA HIS A 533 -24.87 -21.20 22.13
C HIS A 533 -24.62 -22.49 21.34
N LYS A 534 -23.56 -23.27 21.65
CA LYS A 534 -23.20 -24.46 20.88
C LYS A 534 -24.30 -25.53 20.79
N ASN A 535 -25.18 -25.60 21.80
CA ASN A 535 -26.28 -26.56 21.90
C ASN A 535 -27.66 -25.91 21.62
N MET A 536 -27.68 -24.71 21.03
CA MET A 536 -28.93 -24.02 20.70
C MET A 536 -29.73 -24.81 19.66
N LYS A 537 -31.05 -24.95 19.86
CA LYS A 537 -31.94 -25.53 18.86
C LYS A 537 -32.29 -24.47 17.81
N ASN A 538 -32.20 -24.83 16.53
CA ASN A 538 -32.50 -23.97 15.37
C ASN A 538 -31.79 -22.59 15.41
N PRO A 539 -30.44 -22.57 15.51
CA PRO A 539 -29.71 -21.32 15.46
C PRO A 539 -29.76 -20.74 14.04
N LYS A 540 -30.03 -19.44 13.91
CA LYS A 540 -30.13 -18.75 12.62
C LYS A 540 -28.90 -17.92 12.27
N TYR A 541 -28.03 -17.66 13.24
CA TYR A 541 -26.92 -16.72 13.09
C TYR A 541 -25.62 -17.29 13.65
N LEU A 542 -24.55 -17.05 12.91
CA LEU A 542 -23.16 -17.32 13.27
C LEU A 542 -22.39 -16.00 13.42
N PHE A 543 -21.23 -16.03 14.05
CA PHE A 543 -20.28 -14.92 14.05
C PHE A 543 -18.85 -15.45 14.21
N ASP A 544 -17.87 -14.65 13.76
CA ASP A 544 -16.45 -14.97 13.89
C ASP A 544 -15.98 -14.79 15.34
N SER A 545 -16.23 -15.79 16.17
CA SER A 545 -15.92 -15.76 17.60
C SER A 545 -14.41 -15.82 17.86
N MET A 546 -13.62 -16.43 16.96
CA MET A 546 -12.22 -16.76 17.15
C MET A 546 -11.24 -15.89 16.36
N GLY A 547 -11.61 -15.46 15.14
CA GLY A 547 -10.77 -14.70 14.23
C GLY A 547 -10.80 -13.18 14.46
N ARG A 548 -10.19 -12.39 13.58
CA ARG A 548 -10.09 -10.93 13.76
C ARG A 548 -11.44 -10.20 13.54
N ASN A 549 -12.47 -10.89 13.02
CA ASN A 549 -13.72 -10.28 12.56
C ASN A 549 -14.87 -10.35 13.58
N VAL A 550 -14.60 -10.60 14.87
CA VAL A 550 -15.64 -10.64 15.92
C VAL A 550 -16.49 -9.37 16.03
N SER A 551 -15.95 -8.23 15.61
CA SER A 551 -16.63 -6.94 15.59
C SER A 551 -17.48 -6.69 14.34
N ARG A 552 -17.35 -7.51 13.28
CA ARG A 552 -18.03 -7.31 11.98
C ARG A 552 -19.54 -7.53 12.04
N GLY A 553 -20.01 -8.39 12.93
CA GLY A 553 -21.42 -8.73 12.94
C GLY A 553 -21.67 -10.21 13.18
N ALA A 554 -22.95 -10.55 13.13
CA ALA A 554 -23.36 -11.92 12.91
C ALA A 554 -23.87 -12.03 11.48
N PHE A 555 -23.72 -13.21 10.88
CA PHE A 555 -24.18 -13.53 9.53
C PHE A 555 -25.14 -14.73 9.57
N PRO A 556 -26.03 -14.89 8.58
CA PRO A 556 -26.94 -16.03 8.51
C PRO A 556 -26.18 -17.37 8.53
N ALA A 557 -26.62 -18.30 9.37
CA ALA A 557 -25.98 -19.62 9.49
C ALA A 557 -26.03 -20.40 8.17
N GLU A 558 -27.11 -20.22 7.41
CA GLU A 558 -27.36 -20.88 6.12
C GLU A 558 -26.27 -20.62 5.07
N TRP A 559 -25.50 -19.53 5.21
CA TRP A 559 -24.39 -19.24 4.28
C TRP A 559 -23.28 -20.30 4.34
N LEU A 560 -23.20 -21.08 5.42
CA LEU A 560 -22.25 -22.18 5.61
C LEU A 560 -22.92 -23.57 5.59
N ASP A 561 -24.14 -23.69 5.06
CA ASP A 561 -24.84 -24.98 5.00
C ASP A 561 -24.25 -25.92 3.93
N GLU A 562 -23.87 -25.39 2.77
CA GLU A 562 -23.37 -26.15 1.64
C GLU A 562 -21.97 -25.71 1.23
N ALA A 563 -21.14 -26.68 0.85
CA ALA A 563 -19.81 -26.45 0.29
C ALA A 563 -19.83 -26.70 -1.22
N ILE A 564 -19.08 -25.89 -1.95
CA ILE A 564 -18.70 -26.12 -3.35
C ILE A 564 -17.19 -26.23 -3.43
N TRP A 565 -16.69 -27.00 -4.41
CA TRP A 565 -15.26 -27.20 -4.62
C TRP A 565 -14.80 -26.30 -5.76
N VAL A 566 -13.82 -25.45 -5.49
CA VAL A 566 -13.23 -24.55 -6.46
C VAL A 566 -11.75 -24.84 -6.62
N ASP A 567 -11.19 -24.39 -7.74
CA ASP A 567 -9.75 -24.49 -7.98
C ASP A 567 -9.00 -23.57 -7.01
N PHE A 568 -7.94 -24.10 -6.42
CA PHE A 568 -7.01 -23.39 -5.54
C PHE A 568 -5.63 -23.95 -5.82
N GLU A 569 -4.78 -23.17 -6.49
CA GLU A 569 -3.50 -23.64 -7.03
C GLU A 569 -3.72 -24.86 -7.96
N ASN A 570 -3.03 -25.98 -7.69
CA ASN A 570 -3.20 -27.25 -8.39
C ASN A 570 -4.23 -28.20 -7.71
N ALA A 571 -4.98 -27.72 -6.72
CA ALA A 571 -5.92 -28.52 -5.95
C ALA A 571 -7.37 -28.02 -6.08
N LYS A 572 -8.31 -28.82 -5.57
CA LYS A 572 -9.68 -28.37 -5.33
C LYS A 572 -9.95 -28.33 -3.85
N LEU A 573 -10.42 -27.19 -3.34
CA LEU A 573 -10.70 -26.99 -1.92
C LEU A 573 -12.13 -26.47 -1.71
N PRO A 574 -12.78 -26.80 -0.59
CA PRO A 574 -14.16 -26.44 -0.34
C PRO A 574 -14.28 -24.98 0.12
N ILE A 575 -15.22 -24.25 -0.48
CA ILE A 575 -15.65 -22.92 -0.05
C ILE A 575 -17.16 -22.92 0.19
N PRO A 576 -17.71 -21.93 0.94
CA PRO A 576 -19.16 -21.84 1.12
C PRO A 576 -19.85 -21.59 -0.22
N LYS A 577 -20.97 -22.25 -0.49
CA LYS A 577 -21.77 -21.99 -1.70
C LYS A 577 -22.18 -20.51 -1.82
N GLU A 578 -22.46 -19.89 -0.68
CA GLU A 578 -22.83 -18.48 -0.56
C GLU A 578 -21.60 -17.57 -0.33
N TYR A 579 -20.43 -17.93 -0.88
CA TYR A 579 -19.16 -17.22 -0.66
C TYR A 579 -19.26 -15.72 -0.97
N ASP A 580 -19.98 -15.31 -2.01
CA ASP A 580 -20.11 -13.91 -2.41
C ASP A 580 -20.77 -13.07 -1.31
N LYS A 581 -21.85 -13.59 -0.69
CA LYS A 581 -22.50 -12.93 0.45
C LYS A 581 -21.57 -12.85 1.66
N TYR A 582 -20.83 -13.92 1.93
CA TYR A 582 -19.91 -14.00 3.05
C TYR A 582 -18.70 -13.07 2.89
N LEU A 583 -18.08 -13.02 1.71
CA LEU A 583 -16.97 -12.12 1.40
C LEU A 583 -17.40 -10.64 1.39
N LYS A 584 -18.59 -10.33 0.85
CA LYS A 584 -19.16 -8.96 0.95
C LYS A 584 -19.40 -8.54 2.40
N TYR A 585 -19.85 -9.47 3.24
CA TYR A 585 -19.98 -9.23 4.68
C TYR A 585 -18.63 -8.96 5.36
N LEU A 586 -17.57 -9.69 5.00
CA LEU A 586 -16.25 -9.55 5.61
C LEU A 586 -15.48 -8.31 5.11
N TYR A 587 -15.38 -8.14 3.80
CA TYR A 587 -14.45 -7.22 3.15
C TYR A 587 -15.15 -6.06 2.41
N GLY A 588 -16.46 -6.15 2.17
CA GLY A 588 -17.19 -5.18 1.34
C GLY A 588 -17.00 -5.46 -0.14
N ASP A 589 -16.51 -4.49 -0.91
CA ASP A 589 -16.16 -4.71 -2.31
C ASP A 589 -14.83 -5.46 -2.42
N TYR A 590 -14.87 -6.77 -2.21
CA TYR A 590 -13.69 -7.62 -2.05
C TYR A 590 -12.91 -7.85 -3.36
N MET A 591 -13.51 -7.52 -4.50
CA MET A 591 -12.88 -7.61 -5.82
C MET A 591 -11.95 -6.41 -6.09
N GLU A 592 -12.17 -5.28 -5.39
CA GLU A 592 -11.25 -4.15 -5.43
C GLU A 592 -9.90 -4.56 -4.81
N MET A 593 -8.83 -4.48 -5.61
CA MET A 593 -7.48 -4.80 -5.13
C MET A 593 -6.96 -3.69 -4.22
N ILE A 594 -6.15 -4.09 -3.23
CA ILE A 594 -5.42 -3.11 -2.44
C ILE A 594 -4.35 -2.43 -3.33
N PRO A 595 -4.02 -1.16 -3.04
CA PRO A 595 -3.01 -0.42 -3.77
C PRO A 595 -1.67 -1.16 -3.79
N VAL A 596 -0.96 -1.06 -4.91
CA VAL A 596 0.35 -1.71 -5.12
C VAL A 596 1.33 -1.42 -3.98
N SER A 597 1.39 -0.17 -3.50
CA SER A 597 2.29 0.24 -2.43
C SER A 597 1.92 -0.32 -1.03
N GLU A 598 0.84 -1.10 -0.91
CA GLU A 598 0.36 -1.69 0.35
C GLU A 598 0.37 -3.23 0.32
N ARG A 599 0.82 -3.84 -0.78
CA ARG A 599 0.85 -5.29 -1.00
C ARG A 599 2.01 -6.00 -0.27
N HIS A 600 2.22 -5.62 0.98
CA HIS A 600 3.20 -6.27 1.85
C HIS A 600 2.56 -7.46 2.59
N VAL A 601 3.41 -8.38 3.03
CA VAL A 601 3.03 -9.47 3.93
C VAL A 601 2.38 -8.95 5.21
N SER A 602 1.43 -9.72 5.74
CA SER A 602 0.56 -9.26 6.82
C SER A 602 1.18 -9.40 8.22
N HIS A 603 2.20 -10.26 8.36
CA HIS A 603 2.92 -10.48 9.62
C HIS A 603 4.31 -9.85 9.60
N ASP A 604 4.66 -9.18 10.70
CA ASP A 604 6.01 -8.68 10.95
C ASP A 604 6.87 -9.80 11.55
N ILE A 605 7.49 -10.60 10.68
CA ILE A 605 8.33 -11.74 11.05
C ILE A 605 9.76 -11.27 11.32
N LYS A 606 10.26 -11.56 12.52
CA LYS A 606 11.62 -11.23 12.96
C LYS A 606 12.64 -12.28 12.55
N GLN A 607 12.23 -13.54 12.53
CA GLN A 607 13.09 -14.69 12.26
C GLN A 607 12.32 -15.70 11.44
N ILE A 608 12.95 -16.13 10.35
CA ILE A 608 12.43 -17.14 9.44
C ILE A 608 13.48 -18.24 9.23
N ASP A 609 13.06 -19.49 9.38
CA ASP A 609 13.82 -20.69 9.03
C ASP A 609 12.84 -21.73 8.51
N LEU A 610 12.96 -22.10 7.23
CA LEU A 610 12.11 -23.09 6.60
C LEU A 610 12.60 -24.53 6.86
N GLY A 611 13.75 -24.70 7.52
CA GLY A 611 14.34 -26.00 7.79
C GLY A 611 14.56 -26.80 6.51
N GLU A 612 14.20 -28.09 6.56
CA GLU A 612 14.27 -29.00 5.41
C GLU A 612 13.21 -28.73 4.32
N TYR A 613 12.30 -27.78 4.54
CA TYR A 613 11.22 -27.44 3.61
C TYR A 613 11.57 -26.25 2.70
N ALA A 614 12.79 -25.71 2.79
CA ALA A 614 13.26 -24.70 1.83
C ALA A 614 13.24 -25.26 0.39
N GLY A 615 12.64 -24.53 -0.54
CA GLY A 615 12.41 -24.99 -1.92
C GLY A 615 11.37 -26.11 -2.07
N TYR A 616 10.52 -26.34 -1.06
CA TYR A 616 9.43 -27.31 -1.16
C TYR A 616 8.42 -26.90 -2.26
N VAL A 617 8.03 -27.86 -3.09
CA VAL A 617 7.00 -27.68 -4.13
C VAL A 617 5.92 -28.74 -3.96
N CYS A 618 4.67 -28.31 -3.79
CA CYS A 618 3.56 -29.22 -3.55
C CYS A 618 3.09 -29.88 -4.86
N LYS A 619 3.24 -31.20 -5.00
CA LYS A 619 2.89 -31.93 -6.24
C LYS A 619 1.48 -32.50 -6.25
N ASP A 620 1.03 -33.16 -5.17
CA ASP A 620 -0.33 -33.77 -5.05
C ASP A 620 -0.76 -34.08 -3.59
N SER A 621 0.21 -34.23 -2.67
CA SER A 621 -0.03 -34.48 -1.25
C SER A 621 1.14 -33.95 -0.41
N PHE A 622 0.90 -33.59 0.85
CA PHE A 622 1.98 -33.18 1.74
C PHE A 622 2.83 -34.37 2.17
N ALA A 623 4.05 -34.43 1.65
CA ALA A 623 5.05 -35.41 2.02
C ALA A 623 6.37 -34.67 2.27
N LYS A 624 7.11 -35.10 3.28
CA LYS A 624 8.48 -34.66 3.54
C LYS A 624 9.33 -34.97 2.29
N LEU A 625 10.25 -34.06 1.92
CA LEU A 625 11.24 -34.36 0.89
C LEU A 625 12.04 -35.59 1.35
N GLU A 626 11.88 -36.71 0.65
CA GLU A 626 12.76 -37.86 0.85
C GLU A 626 14.17 -37.42 0.46
N LYS A 627 15.11 -37.55 1.41
CA LYS A 627 16.53 -37.17 1.23
C LYS A 627 17.21 -38.03 0.18
#